data_AF-A0A9W7C6M8-F1
#
_entry.id   AF-A0A9W7C6M8-F1
#
_cell.length_a   1.000
_cell.length_b   1.000
_cell.length_c   1.000
_cell.angle_alpha   90.00
_cell.angle_beta   90.00
_cell.angle_gamma   90.00
#
_symmetry.space_group_name_H-M   'P 1'
#
loop_
_entity.id
_entity.type
_entity.pdbx_description
1 polymer ?
#
loop_
_entity_poly.entity_id
_entity_poly.type
_entity_poly.pdbx_seq_one_letter_code
_entity_poly.pdbx_strand_id
1 'polypeptide(L)'
;MTVGPGKPIFTRVPSDQFVLQSASLVALVSFSEDASVYLKTITFEDGETMVAMRKGGIVMGAKGKGDKGYMRLVCEYIYSQIVSTLTLKVQSIFRKSSKFDLRSMLTSTDAIIQGLIDKSESTGCLIAGSVETVALEKEVRKELERVMVTAAEKVQNTVFGVVVSEGKLATVVQPKEGGIRLSGSDLILLSNFSKVQKKTLMNCESWFPLCLPGFNANGFLYCYCYCLHEAAGMFLMLLSNVNTPAMFHGFQQARVAIGEALGAGGRGAGPGGEAVKGVLASMEDWERKVTERYSGHAGVLHFLYRGDFRVKGEGEGVVSQCLSPEGEEDDGTTFKTNEIDFIGKSAGQGRVEYKIKGTEMYVGMTGFGGEIYAVMPSVVGIDEGIRRVGRLGRRIWEDREVLFVVNPPVFGNNG
;
A
#
# COMPACT_ATOMS: atom_id res chain seq x y z
N MET A 1 18.48 -6.39 -7.09
CA MET A 1 18.55 -4.91 -7.26
C MET A 1 19.99 -4.45 -7.10
N THR A 2 20.46 -3.57 -7.97
CA THR A 2 21.84 -3.07 -8.00
C THR A 2 21.92 -1.56 -8.24
N VAL A 3 23.10 -0.99 -7.98
CA VAL A 3 23.42 0.42 -8.26
C VAL A 3 24.69 0.56 -9.08
N GLY A 4 24.69 1.58 -9.95
CA GLY A 4 25.85 1.98 -10.74
C GLY A 4 26.35 0.82 -11.61
N PRO A 5 27.64 0.47 -11.57
CA PRO A 5 28.24 -0.61 -12.36
C PRO A 5 27.89 -2.02 -11.84
N GLY A 6 26.73 -2.20 -11.20
CA GLY A 6 26.25 -3.51 -10.73
C GLY A 6 26.54 -3.86 -9.29
N LYS A 7 26.77 -2.87 -8.41
CA LYS A 7 26.91 -3.12 -6.98
C LYS A 7 25.59 -3.63 -6.40
N PRO A 8 25.53 -4.83 -5.82
CA PRO A 8 24.30 -5.38 -5.25
C PRO A 8 23.78 -4.54 -4.07
N ILE A 9 22.48 -4.22 -4.04
CA ILE A 9 21.82 -3.65 -2.84
C ILE A 9 20.99 -4.72 -2.14
N PHE A 10 20.00 -5.29 -2.85
CA PHE A 10 18.99 -6.17 -2.29
C PHE A 10 18.75 -7.36 -3.23
N THR A 11 18.52 -8.53 -2.65
CA THR A 11 18.06 -9.74 -3.33
C THR A 11 17.19 -10.57 -2.41
N ARG A 12 16.20 -11.27 -2.99
CA ARG A 12 15.48 -12.36 -2.34
C ARG A 12 16.07 -13.74 -2.69
N VAL A 13 16.94 -13.80 -3.70
CA VAL A 13 17.65 -15.02 -4.11
C VAL A 13 18.77 -15.34 -3.11
N PRO A 14 19.05 -16.63 -2.85
CA PRO A 14 20.20 -17.06 -2.05
C PRO A 14 21.51 -16.32 -2.36
N SER A 15 22.31 -16.10 -1.32
CA SER A 15 23.47 -15.21 -1.34
C SER A 15 24.58 -15.61 -2.31
N ASP A 16 24.69 -16.91 -2.62
CA ASP A 16 25.69 -17.49 -3.52
C ASP A 16 25.48 -17.12 -5.00
N GLN A 17 24.25 -16.80 -5.41
CA GLN A 17 23.92 -16.41 -6.78
C GLN A 17 23.81 -14.89 -6.97
N PHE A 18 23.86 -14.12 -5.88
CA PHE A 18 23.51 -12.71 -5.91
C PHE A 18 24.41 -11.86 -6.82
N VAL A 19 25.73 -12.08 -6.76
CA VAL A 19 26.69 -11.31 -7.56
C VAL A 19 26.54 -11.62 -9.06
N LEU A 20 26.39 -12.90 -9.40
CA LEU A 20 26.23 -13.34 -10.78
C LEU A 20 24.93 -12.78 -11.39
N GLN A 21 23.81 -12.92 -10.69
CA GLN A 21 22.52 -12.39 -11.15
C GLN A 21 22.52 -10.85 -11.22
N SER A 22 23.21 -10.18 -10.31
CA SER A 22 23.41 -8.73 -10.34
C SER A 22 24.17 -8.28 -11.58
N ALA A 23 25.22 -9.01 -11.96
CA ALA A 23 26.00 -8.74 -13.16
C ALA A 23 25.18 -8.99 -14.44
N SER A 24 24.45 -10.11 -14.51
CA SER A 24 23.55 -10.41 -15.63
C SER A 24 22.47 -9.34 -15.81
N LEU A 25 21.85 -8.89 -14.70
CA LEU A 25 20.84 -7.85 -14.71
C LEU A 25 21.38 -6.53 -15.29
N VAL A 26 22.58 -6.15 -14.89
CA VAL A 26 23.24 -4.92 -15.37
C VAL A 26 23.54 -5.04 -16.85
N ALA A 27 24.16 -6.15 -17.28
CA ALA A 27 24.46 -6.41 -18.68
C ALA A 27 23.21 -6.30 -19.58
N LEU A 28 22.06 -6.75 -19.09
CA LEU A 28 20.79 -6.67 -19.83
C LEU A 28 20.31 -5.24 -20.07
N VAL A 29 20.63 -4.31 -19.17
CA VAL A 29 20.20 -2.90 -19.25
C VAL A 29 21.30 -1.94 -19.70
N SER A 30 22.53 -2.42 -19.88
CA SER A 30 23.68 -1.61 -20.30
C SER A 30 23.64 -1.17 -21.77
N PHE A 31 22.86 -1.84 -22.63
CA PHE A 31 22.81 -1.55 -24.07
C PHE A 31 22.08 -0.24 -24.45
N SER A 32 21.58 0.52 -23.47
CA SER A 32 20.94 1.82 -23.71
C SER A 32 21.48 2.86 -22.72
N GLU A 33 22.53 3.58 -23.10
CA GLU A 33 23.15 4.59 -22.24
C GLU A 33 22.31 5.89 -22.15
N ASP A 34 21.43 6.15 -23.11
CA ASP A 34 20.75 7.45 -23.27
C ASP A 34 19.35 7.56 -22.63
N ALA A 35 18.81 6.47 -22.08
CA ALA A 35 17.45 6.48 -21.51
C ALA A 35 17.47 6.63 -19.97
N SER A 36 16.81 7.67 -19.46
CA SER A 36 16.61 7.88 -18.01
C SER A 36 15.79 6.76 -17.34
N VAL A 37 14.95 6.10 -18.14
CA VAL A 37 14.22 4.89 -17.80
C VAL A 37 14.41 3.88 -18.91
N TYR A 38 14.89 2.68 -18.57
CA TYR A 38 15.00 1.56 -19.50
C TYR A 38 14.24 0.36 -18.95
N LEU A 39 13.53 -0.34 -19.83
CA LEU A 39 12.79 -1.56 -19.50
C LEU A 39 13.10 -2.62 -20.55
N LYS A 40 13.48 -3.80 -20.10
CA LYS A 40 13.65 -4.98 -20.93
C LYS A 40 12.92 -6.16 -20.33
N THR A 41 12.24 -6.92 -21.19
CA THR A 41 11.56 -8.15 -20.80
C THR A 41 12.09 -9.29 -21.65
N ILE A 42 12.41 -10.41 -21.01
CA ILE A 42 12.85 -11.64 -21.66
C ILE A 42 11.93 -12.76 -21.15
N THR A 43 11.31 -13.49 -22.06
CA THR A 43 10.59 -14.73 -21.75
C THR A 43 11.47 -15.90 -22.13
N PHE A 44 11.65 -16.84 -21.20
CA PHE A 44 12.46 -18.04 -21.36
C PHE A 44 11.60 -19.20 -21.90
N GLU A 45 12.26 -20.24 -22.42
CA GLU A 45 11.58 -21.41 -23.00
C GLU A 45 10.77 -22.20 -21.96
N ASP A 46 11.16 -22.14 -20.69
CA ASP A 46 10.45 -22.76 -19.56
C ASP A 46 9.19 -21.98 -19.10
N GLY A 47 8.85 -20.90 -19.81
CA GLY A 47 7.72 -20.03 -19.53
C GLY A 47 7.98 -18.99 -18.44
N GLU A 48 9.17 -18.95 -17.83
CA GLU A 48 9.53 -17.86 -16.92
C GLU A 48 9.73 -16.56 -17.68
N THR A 49 9.45 -15.44 -17.03
CA THR A 49 9.72 -14.10 -17.55
C THR A 49 10.64 -13.37 -16.59
N MET A 50 11.60 -12.65 -17.15
CA MET A 50 12.42 -11.69 -16.43
C MET A 50 12.14 -10.29 -16.94
N VAL A 51 11.86 -9.39 -15.99
CA VAL A 51 11.72 -7.96 -16.22
C VAL A 51 12.91 -7.26 -15.59
N ALA A 52 13.65 -6.49 -16.38
CA ALA A 52 14.75 -5.65 -15.93
C ALA A 52 14.41 -4.19 -16.17
N MET A 53 14.52 -3.37 -15.13
CA MET A 53 14.18 -1.94 -15.16
C MET A 53 15.35 -1.11 -14.62
N ARG A 54 15.78 -0.10 -15.37
CA ARG A 54 16.71 0.94 -14.92
C ARG A 54 15.95 2.24 -14.70
N LYS A 55 16.13 2.85 -13.53
CA LYS A 55 15.69 4.22 -13.24
C LYS A 55 16.88 4.99 -12.68
N GLY A 56 17.50 5.82 -13.53
CA GLY A 56 18.74 6.50 -13.17
C GLY A 56 19.91 5.55 -12.92
N GLY A 57 20.53 5.68 -11.74
CA GLY A 57 21.62 4.82 -11.28
C GLY A 57 21.19 3.49 -10.65
N ILE A 58 19.89 3.19 -10.57
CA ILE A 58 19.35 1.99 -9.93
C ILE A 58 18.85 1.03 -11.00
N VAL A 59 19.26 -0.24 -10.89
CA VAL A 59 18.76 -1.34 -11.74
C VAL A 59 18.02 -2.35 -10.86
N MET A 60 16.78 -2.65 -11.23
CA MET A 60 15.90 -3.60 -10.57
C MET A 60 15.55 -4.71 -11.55
N GLY A 61 15.29 -5.90 -11.00
CA GLY A 61 14.96 -7.07 -11.76
C GLY A 61 14.02 -7.96 -10.99
N ALA A 62 13.04 -8.52 -11.68
CA ALA A 62 12.16 -9.56 -11.19
C ALA A 62 12.19 -10.71 -12.20
N LYS A 63 12.26 -11.96 -11.71
CA LYS A 63 12.17 -13.17 -12.52
C LYS A 63 11.16 -14.11 -11.88
N GLY A 64 10.30 -14.72 -12.68
CA GLY A 64 9.38 -15.75 -12.22
C GLY A 64 8.33 -16.11 -13.27
N LYS A 65 7.35 -16.92 -12.87
CA LYS A 65 6.17 -17.23 -13.67
C LYS A 65 5.06 -16.25 -13.30
N GLY A 66 4.80 -15.27 -14.15
CA GLY A 66 3.79 -14.24 -13.88
C GLY A 66 3.73 -13.17 -14.96
N ASP A 67 2.81 -12.22 -14.77
CA ASP A 67 2.63 -11.13 -15.73
C ASP A 67 3.78 -10.12 -15.66
N LYS A 68 4.26 -9.73 -16.83
CA LYS A 68 5.38 -8.79 -16.98
C LYS A 68 5.01 -7.38 -16.51
N GLY A 69 3.75 -6.97 -16.66
CA GLY A 69 3.23 -5.70 -16.18
C GLY A 69 3.22 -5.65 -14.66
N TYR A 70 2.75 -6.73 -14.01
CA TYR A 70 2.77 -6.84 -12.57
C TYR A 70 4.19 -6.89 -12.00
N MET A 71 5.08 -7.70 -12.57
CA MET A 71 6.50 -7.72 -12.17
C MET A 71 7.16 -6.34 -12.29
N ARG A 72 6.85 -5.60 -13.36
CA ARG A 72 7.27 -4.22 -13.52
C ARG A 72 6.69 -3.34 -12.42
N LEU A 73 5.41 -3.45 -12.13
CA LEU A 73 4.74 -2.67 -11.08
C LEU A 73 5.37 -2.88 -9.72
N VAL A 74 5.68 -4.12 -9.34
CA VAL A 74 6.41 -4.44 -8.11
C VAL A 74 7.77 -3.73 -8.09
N CYS A 75 8.53 -3.77 -9.20
CA CYS A 75 9.78 -3.02 -9.31
C CYS A 75 9.57 -1.49 -9.17
N GLU A 76 8.46 -0.95 -9.66
CA GLU A 76 8.11 0.47 -9.51
C GLU A 76 7.81 0.85 -8.06
N TYR A 77 7.12 -0.01 -7.28
CA TYR A 77 6.92 0.20 -5.85
C TYR A 77 8.22 0.08 -5.04
N ILE A 78 9.08 -0.88 -5.36
CA ILE A 78 10.42 -0.97 -4.75
C ILE A 78 11.21 0.31 -5.02
N TYR A 79 11.15 0.84 -6.24
CA TYR A 79 11.77 2.12 -6.55
C TYR A 79 11.18 3.26 -5.72
N SER A 80 9.85 3.34 -5.61
CA SER A 80 9.16 4.34 -4.78
C SER A 80 9.56 4.24 -3.31
N GLN A 81 9.80 3.03 -2.79
CA GLN A 81 10.31 2.84 -1.43
C GLN A 81 11.72 3.40 -1.25
N ILE A 82 12.60 3.23 -2.24
CA ILE A 82 13.95 3.83 -2.20
C ILE A 82 13.86 5.35 -2.25
N VAL A 83 13.01 5.90 -3.11
CA VAL A 83 12.74 7.34 -3.18
C VAL A 83 12.16 7.83 -1.86
N SER A 84 11.34 7.04 -1.18
CA SER A 84 10.81 7.39 0.14
C SER A 84 11.91 7.56 1.19
N THR A 85 12.97 6.77 1.13
CA THR A 85 14.15 6.91 2.01
C THR A 85 15.11 8.01 1.57
N LEU A 86 15.34 8.20 0.27
CA LEU A 86 16.46 9.01 -0.27
C LEU A 86 16.06 10.28 -1.03
N THR A 87 14.77 10.45 -1.37
CA THR A 87 14.23 11.40 -2.38
C THR A 87 14.73 11.16 -3.81
N LEU A 88 14.07 11.76 -4.81
CA LEU A 88 14.53 11.77 -6.20
C LEU A 88 15.85 12.51 -6.39
N LYS A 89 16.28 13.34 -5.44
CA LYS A 89 17.57 14.03 -5.52
C LYS A 89 18.74 13.05 -5.61
N VAL A 90 18.57 11.80 -5.19
CA VAL A 90 19.55 10.72 -5.39
C VAL A 90 19.93 10.53 -6.87
N GLN A 91 19.00 10.78 -7.81
CA GLN A 91 19.28 10.78 -9.26
C GLN A 91 20.36 11.78 -9.65
N SER A 92 20.33 12.98 -9.06
CA SER A 92 21.33 14.02 -9.32
C SER A 92 22.71 13.63 -8.77
N ILE A 93 22.75 12.90 -7.65
CA ILE A 93 23.99 12.37 -7.07
C ILE A 93 24.60 11.34 -8.02
N PHE A 94 23.80 10.43 -8.56
CA PHE A 94 24.27 9.44 -9.53
C PHE A 94 24.81 10.05 -10.83
N ARG A 95 24.17 11.11 -11.33
CA ARG A 95 24.68 11.84 -12.51
C ARG A 95 26.04 12.50 -12.23
N LYS A 96 26.26 12.99 -11.00
CA LYS A 96 27.52 13.63 -10.59
C LYS A 96 28.62 12.61 -10.24
N SER A 97 28.25 11.46 -9.68
CA SER A 97 29.17 10.39 -9.31
C SER A 97 28.53 9.03 -9.49
N SER A 98 28.89 8.35 -10.57
CA SER A 98 28.49 6.96 -10.86
C SER A 98 29.07 5.95 -9.86
N LYS A 99 30.07 6.35 -9.06
CA LYS A 99 30.75 5.53 -8.05
C LYS A 99 30.13 5.61 -6.66
N PHE A 100 29.23 6.56 -6.42
CA PHE A 100 28.58 6.76 -5.11
C PHE A 100 27.86 5.49 -4.66
N ASP A 101 28.09 5.10 -3.41
CA ASP A 101 27.57 3.86 -2.84
C ASP A 101 26.32 4.16 -2.00
N LEU A 102 25.15 3.77 -2.50
CA LEU A 102 23.89 3.95 -1.77
C LEU A 102 23.69 2.97 -0.62
N ARG A 103 24.49 1.89 -0.54
CA ARG A 103 24.21 0.81 0.40
C ARG A 103 24.21 1.30 1.84
N SER A 104 25.14 2.19 2.19
CA SER A 104 25.19 2.79 3.53
C SER A 104 23.90 3.52 3.92
N MET A 105 23.24 4.17 2.96
CA MET A 105 21.98 4.88 3.17
C MET A 105 20.75 3.96 3.14
N LEU A 106 20.90 2.74 2.59
CA LEU A 106 19.83 1.75 2.42
C LEU A 106 19.96 0.55 3.37
N THR A 107 20.98 0.50 4.21
CA THR A 107 21.33 -0.62 5.12
C THR A 107 20.18 -1.10 6.00
N SER A 108 19.15 -0.27 6.23
CA SER A 108 17.97 -0.60 7.05
C SER A 108 16.67 -0.71 6.25
N THR A 109 16.74 -0.75 4.92
CA THR A 109 15.55 -0.79 4.04
C THR A 109 15.18 -2.19 3.55
N ASP A 110 16.06 -3.19 3.73
CA ASP A 110 15.85 -4.55 3.22
C ASP A 110 14.55 -5.18 3.74
N ALA A 111 14.29 -5.07 5.05
CA ALA A 111 13.05 -5.57 5.65
C ALA A 111 11.81 -4.84 5.09
N ILE A 112 11.93 -3.54 4.79
CA ILE A 112 10.83 -2.73 4.26
C ILE A 112 10.56 -3.12 2.80
N ILE A 113 11.61 -3.32 2.00
CA ILE A 113 11.51 -3.82 0.62
C ILE A 113 10.90 -5.22 0.62
N GLN A 114 11.36 -6.11 1.51
CA GLN A 114 10.80 -7.45 1.64
C GLN A 114 9.30 -7.40 1.99
N GLY A 115 8.89 -6.53 2.93
CA GLY A 115 7.48 -6.35 3.26
C GLY A 115 6.61 -5.90 2.07
N LEU A 116 7.13 -5.08 1.14
CA LEU A 116 6.41 -4.73 -0.10
C LEU A 116 6.29 -5.92 -1.04
N ILE A 117 7.32 -6.76 -1.13
CA ILE A 117 7.29 -7.98 -1.93
C ILE A 117 6.27 -8.95 -1.33
N ASP A 118 6.29 -9.17 -0.01
CA ASP A 118 5.32 -10.04 0.67
C ASP A 118 3.89 -9.52 0.48
N LYS A 119 3.70 -8.19 0.54
CA LYS A 119 2.41 -7.54 0.26
C LYS A 119 1.98 -7.70 -1.20
N SER A 120 2.93 -7.74 -2.15
CA SER A 120 2.65 -8.03 -3.57
C SER A 120 2.21 -9.48 -3.82
N GLU A 121 2.55 -10.39 -2.93
CA GLU A 121 2.18 -11.81 -3.04
C GLU A 121 0.90 -12.12 -2.27
N SER A 122 0.61 -11.39 -1.20
CA SER A 122 -0.55 -11.65 -0.33
C SER A 122 -1.76 -10.75 -0.62
N THR A 123 -1.59 -9.64 -1.36
CA THR A 123 -2.66 -8.65 -1.57
C THR A 123 -2.66 -8.08 -2.99
N GLY A 124 -3.79 -7.54 -3.43
CA GLY A 124 -3.94 -6.80 -4.70
C GLY A 124 -3.71 -5.28 -4.57
N CYS A 125 -3.20 -4.79 -3.44
CA CYS A 125 -3.14 -3.36 -3.15
C CYS A 125 -2.19 -2.60 -4.11
N LEU A 126 -1.13 -3.25 -4.59
CA LEU A 126 -0.19 -2.66 -5.55
C LEU A 126 -0.86 -2.37 -6.90
N ILE A 127 -1.57 -3.36 -7.49
CA ILE A 127 -2.31 -3.20 -8.76
C ILE A 127 -3.40 -2.15 -8.63
N ALA A 128 -4.12 -2.21 -7.52
CA ALA A 128 -5.12 -1.23 -7.17
C ALA A 128 -4.57 0.20 -7.09
N GLY A 129 -3.32 0.36 -6.68
CA GLY A 129 -2.76 1.66 -6.39
C GLY A 129 -3.29 2.28 -5.10
N SER A 130 -3.77 1.50 -4.13
CA SER A 130 -4.31 2.03 -2.87
C SER A 130 -4.28 1.01 -1.73
N VAL A 131 -4.41 1.50 -0.50
CA VAL A 131 -4.11 0.80 0.75
C VAL A 131 -5.34 0.08 1.30
N GLU A 132 -5.10 -1.08 1.91
CA GLU A 132 -6.12 -1.78 2.71
C GLU A 132 -6.54 -0.93 3.92
N THR A 133 -7.80 -1.07 4.32
CA THR A 133 -8.41 -0.31 5.41
C THR A 133 -8.84 -1.23 6.55
N VAL A 134 -8.79 -0.69 7.78
CA VAL A 134 -9.44 -1.30 8.93
C VAL A 134 -10.93 -1.06 8.77
N ALA A 135 -11.75 -2.12 8.80
CA ALA A 135 -13.19 -1.94 8.74
C ALA A 135 -13.75 -1.57 10.09
N LEU A 136 -14.34 -0.40 10.18
CA LEU A 136 -14.75 0.19 11.44
C LEU A 136 -16.19 0.62 11.30
N GLU A 137 -16.99 0.39 12.32
CA GLU A 137 -18.29 1.02 12.42
C GLU A 137 -18.14 2.54 12.25
N LYS A 138 -19.15 3.15 11.63
CA LYS A 138 -19.12 4.55 11.21
C LYS A 138 -18.79 5.48 12.38
N GLU A 139 -19.35 5.19 13.54
CA GLU A 139 -19.22 5.93 14.78
C GLU A 139 -17.77 5.87 15.31
N VAL A 140 -17.17 4.68 15.29
CA VAL A 140 -15.76 4.47 15.67
C VAL A 140 -14.81 5.23 14.74
N ARG A 141 -15.04 5.15 13.43
CA ARG A 141 -14.21 5.88 12.46
C ARG A 141 -14.35 7.39 12.64
N LYS A 142 -15.57 7.91 12.81
CA LYS A 142 -15.82 9.33 13.07
C LYS A 142 -15.17 9.83 14.35
N GLU A 143 -15.11 9.01 15.40
CA GLU A 143 -14.40 9.35 16.62
C GLU A 143 -12.89 9.53 16.36
N LEU A 144 -12.25 8.57 15.67
CA LEU A 144 -10.84 8.67 15.25
C LEU A 144 -10.59 9.93 14.42
N GLU A 145 -11.43 10.17 13.42
CA GLU A 145 -11.36 11.34 12.55
C GLU A 145 -11.45 12.65 13.34
N ARG A 146 -12.43 12.78 14.24
CA ARG A 146 -12.62 13.98 15.07
C ARG A 146 -11.41 14.27 15.96
N VAL A 147 -10.87 13.23 16.61
CA VAL A 147 -9.70 13.35 17.48
C VAL A 147 -8.47 13.78 16.67
N MET A 148 -8.27 13.17 15.50
CA MET A 148 -7.15 13.48 14.60
C MET A 148 -7.24 14.89 14.03
N VAL A 149 -8.42 15.35 13.60
CA VAL A 149 -8.63 16.73 13.11
C VAL A 149 -8.33 17.73 14.22
N THR A 150 -8.90 17.52 15.41
CA THR A 150 -8.68 18.41 16.56
C THR A 150 -7.19 18.54 16.92
N ALA A 151 -6.43 17.45 16.82
CA ALA A 151 -5.00 17.47 17.06
C ALA A 151 -4.23 18.18 15.94
N ALA A 152 -4.58 17.94 14.68
CA ALA A 152 -3.95 18.56 13.53
C ALA A 152 -4.16 20.09 13.48
N GLU A 153 -5.35 20.58 13.86
CA GLU A 153 -5.65 22.02 13.90
C GLU A 153 -4.87 22.77 14.99
N LYS A 154 -4.55 22.09 16.10
CA LYS A 154 -3.80 22.68 17.22
C LYS A 154 -2.32 22.84 16.92
N VAL A 155 -1.74 21.97 16.08
CA VAL A 155 -0.30 22.00 15.76
C VAL A 155 -0.09 22.64 14.41
N GLN A 156 0.41 23.89 14.42
CA GLN A 156 0.76 24.60 13.19
C GLN A 156 1.80 23.82 12.36
N ASN A 157 1.71 23.94 11.03
CA ASN A 157 2.56 23.23 10.06
C ASN A 157 2.38 21.70 10.03
N THR A 158 1.27 21.18 10.57
CA THR A 158 0.83 19.81 10.27
C THR A 158 0.45 19.71 8.80
N VAL A 159 1.04 18.74 8.08
CA VAL A 159 0.73 18.46 6.68
C VAL A 159 -0.23 17.28 6.57
N PHE A 160 0.03 16.18 7.28
CA PHE A 160 -0.87 15.02 7.28
C PHE A 160 -0.89 14.35 8.66
N GLY A 161 -1.99 13.68 8.98
CA GLY A 161 -2.06 12.74 10.09
C GLY A 161 -2.64 11.42 9.60
N VAL A 162 -2.00 10.30 9.96
CA VAL A 162 -2.37 8.96 9.51
C VAL A 162 -2.43 8.04 10.71
N VAL A 163 -3.48 7.23 10.80
CA VAL A 163 -3.59 6.14 11.77
C VAL A 163 -3.67 4.84 11.01
N VAL A 164 -2.76 3.91 11.31
CA VAL A 164 -2.72 2.57 10.72
C VAL A 164 -2.74 1.51 11.81
N SER A 165 -3.36 0.37 11.55
CA SER A 165 -3.41 -0.80 12.43
C SER A 165 -3.03 -2.04 11.65
N GLU A 166 -1.99 -2.77 12.08
CA GLU A 166 -1.50 -3.99 11.40
C GLU A 166 -1.23 -3.80 9.89
N GLY A 167 -0.79 -2.60 9.49
CA GLY A 167 -0.57 -2.24 8.09
C GLY A 167 -1.86 -1.96 7.29
N LYS A 168 -2.99 -1.74 7.93
CA LYS A 168 -4.24 -1.28 7.31
C LYS A 168 -4.56 0.14 7.78
N LEU A 169 -5.13 0.96 6.91
CA LEU A 169 -5.49 2.35 7.20
C LEU A 169 -6.76 2.43 8.04
N ALA A 170 -6.68 3.05 9.21
CA ALA A 170 -7.85 3.35 10.04
C ALA A 170 -8.44 4.72 9.71
N THR A 171 -7.60 5.75 9.56
CA THR A 171 -8.03 7.08 9.08
C THR A 171 -6.84 7.90 8.58
N VAL A 172 -7.13 8.93 7.78
CA VAL A 172 -6.17 9.92 7.31
C VAL A 172 -6.79 11.31 7.34
N VAL A 173 -6.14 12.25 8.02
CA VAL A 173 -6.49 13.69 8.04
C VAL A 173 -5.54 14.47 7.14
N GLN A 174 -6.11 15.38 6.35
CA GLN A 174 -5.38 16.07 5.27
C GLN A 174 -5.71 17.57 5.25
N PRO A 175 -4.89 18.43 4.63
CA PRO A 175 -5.19 19.85 4.58
C PRO A 175 -6.44 20.10 3.72
N LYS A 176 -7.30 21.02 4.18
CA LYS A 176 -8.45 21.48 3.39
C LYS A 176 -7.99 22.25 2.16
N GLU A 177 -7.01 23.12 2.34
CA GLU A 177 -6.48 23.99 1.30
C GLU A 177 -5.56 23.25 0.32
N GLY A 178 -5.48 23.78 -0.91
CA GLY A 178 -4.58 23.27 -1.95
C GLY A 178 -5.01 21.96 -2.61
N GLY A 179 -6.12 21.34 -2.16
CA GLY A 179 -6.58 20.05 -2.70
C GLY A 179 -5.55 18.92 -2.56
N ILE A 180 -4.58 19.10 -1.66
CA ILE A 180 -3.47 18.18 -1.45
C ILE A 180 -4.02 16.92 -0.81
N ARG A 181 -3.75 15.76 -1.43
CA ARG A 181 -4.14 14.46 -0.92
C ARG A 181 -2.98 13.48 -0.98
N LEU A 182 -2.89 12.58 -0.01
CA LEU A 182 -2.00 11.44 -0.07
C LEU A 182 -2.50 10.46 -1.13
N SER A 183 -1.59 10.08 -2.02
CA SER A 183 -1.86 9.04 -3.01
C SER A 183 -1.99 7.67 -2.33
N GLY A 184 -2.75 6.75 -2.92
CA GLY A 184 -2.79 5.38 -2.43
C GLY A 184 -1.42 4.70 -2.43
N SER A 185 -0.53 5.05 -3.37
CA SER A 185 0.86 4.58 -3.35
C SER A 185 1.64 5.04 -2.13
N ASP A 186 1.50 6.31 -1.70
CA ASP A 186 2.19 6.82 -0.51
C ASP A 186 1.64 6.15 0.77
N LEU A 187 0.32 5.92 0.81
CA LEU A 187 -0.32 5.21 1.92
C LEU A 187 0.14 3.75 2.02
N ILE A 188 0.36 3.06 0.89
CA ILE A 188 0.96 1.71 0.87
C ILE A 188 2.37 1.74 1.49
N LEU A 189 3.19 2.72 1.15
CA LEU A 189 4.55 2.85 1.70
C LEU A 189 4.52 3.10 3.21
N LEU A 190 3.65 4.00 3.68
CA LEU A 190 3.47 4.30 5.12
C LEU A 190 2.95 3.08 5.89
N SER A 191 1.92 2.42 5.36
CA SER A 191 1.36 1.19 5.93
C SER A 191 2.43 0.10 6.06
N ASN A 192 3.18 -0.15 4.98
CA ASN A 192 4.23 -1.15 4.96
C ASN A 192 5.34 -0.83 5.98
N PHE A 193 5.76 0.44 6.05
CA PHE A 193 6.75 0.89 7.04
C PHE A 193 6.31 0.56 8.47
N SER A 194 5.07 0.93 8.87
CA SER A 194 4.58 0.65 10.23
C SER A 194 4.54 -0.84 10.56
N LYS A 195 4.06 -1.67 9.61
CA LYS A 195 3.92 -3.11 9.79
C LYS A 195 5.28 -3.77 9.96
N VAL A 196 6.23 -3.44 9.08
CA VAL A 196 7.58 -4.03 9.11
C VAL A 196 8.36 -3.56 10.33
N GLN A 197 8.28 -2.27 10.67
CA GLN A 197 9.04 -1.68 11.76
C GLN A 197 8.33 -1.78 13.12
N LYS A 198 7.22 -2.53 13.22
CA LYS A 198 6.40 -2.67 14.43
C LYS A 198 7.26 -2.90 15.68
N LYS A 199 8.14 -3.90 15.66
CA LYS A 199 9.01 -4.25 16.80
C LYS A 199 9.93 -3.11 17.25
N THR A 200 10.48 -2.38 16.29
CA THR A 200 11.35 -1.22 16.56
C THR A 200 10.55 -0.05 17.13
N LEU A 201 9.37 0.21 16.55
CA LEU A 201 8.52 1.36 16.89
C LEU A 201 7.70 1.15 18.18
N MET A 202 7.46 -0.10 18.60
CA MET A 202 6.73 -0.40 19.85
C MET A 202 7.40 0.19 21.09
N ASN A 203 8.72 0.31 21.09
CA ASN A 203 9.48 0.75 22.28
C ASN A 203 9.96 2.21 22.21
N CYS A 204 9.78 2.88 21.06
CA CYS A 204 10.41 4.16 20.77
C CYS A 204 9.45 5.13 20.08
N GLU A 205 9.44 6.37 20.57
CA GLU A 205 8.94 7.52 19.80
C GLU A 205 9.96 7.83 18.71
N SER A 206 9.50 7.96 17.47
CA SER A 206 10.39 8.11 16.31
C SER A 206 10.14 9.44 15.59
N TRP A 207 11.21 10.15 15.27
CA TRP A 207 11.21 11.37 14.47
C TRP A 207 12.26 11.23 13.36
N PHE A 208 11.80 11.11 12.11
CA PHE A 208 12.70 10.81 11.00
C PHE A 208 12.24 11.48 9.69
N PRO A 209 13.19 11.81 8.79
CA PRO A 209 12.86 12.30 7.47
C PRO A 209 12.26 11.18 6.62
N LEU A 210 11.22 11.50 5.84
CA LEU A 210 10.56 10.59 4.92
C LEU A 210 10.12 11.37 3.68
N CYS A 211 10.34 10.82 2.49
CA CYS A 211 9.78 11.33 1.26
C CYS A 211 8.51 10.55 0.90
N LEU A 212 7.49 11.26 0.42
CA LEU A 212 6.27 10.67 -0.14
C LEU A 212 6.26 10.92 -1.64
N PRO A 213 6.68 9.94 -2.47
CA PRO A 213 6.87 10.13 -3.90
C PRO A 213 5.65 10.63 -4.65
N GLY A 214 4.44 10.21 -4.26
CA GLY A 214 3.20 10.66 -4.90
C GLY A 214 2.83 12.10 -4.54
N PHE A 215 3.24 12.57 -3.36
CA PHE A 215 3.03 13.95 -2.91
C PHE A 215 4.13 14.91 -3.40
N ASN A 216 5.39 14.66 -3.03
CA ASN A 216 6.55 15.44 -3.46
C ASN A 216 7.82 14.60 -3.42
N ALA A 217 8.12 13.97 -4.56
CA ALA A 217 9.28 13.11 -4.71
C ALA A 217 10.64 13.82 -4.56
N ASN A 218 10.70 15.16 -4.54
CA ASN A 218 11.94 15.94 -4.42
C ASN A 218 12.24 16.46 -3.01
N GLY A 219 11.27 16.35 -2.09
CA GLY A 219 11.35 16.90 -0.74
C GLY A 219 11.20 15.84 0.34
N PHE A 220 11.79 16.13 1.50
CA PHE A 220 11.49 15.39 2.72
C PHE A 220 10.34 16.07 3.47
N LEU A 221 9.43 15.25 3.97
CA LEU A 221 8.66 15.54 5.18
C LEU A 221 9.40 14.93 6.38
N TYR A 222 8.96 15.30 7.56
CA TYR A 222 9.41 14.73 8.82
C TYR A 222 8.23 14.03 9.47
N CYS A 223 8.40 12.74 9.72
CA CYS A 223 7.38 11.87 10.27
C CYS A 223 7.65 11.66 11.75
N TYR A 224 6.68 12.09 12.57
CA TYR A 224 6.54 11.65 13.94
C TYR A 224 5.74 10.37 13.96
N CYS A 225 6.31 9.29 14.48
CA CYS A 225 5.67 7.98 14.54
C CYS A 225 5.65 7.43 15.97
N TYR A 226 4.50 6.92 16.40
CA TYR A 226 4.31 6.36 17.73
C TYR A 226 3.29 5.22 17.74
N CYS A 227 3.57 4.14 18.48
CA CYS A 227 2.61 3.06 18.71
C CYS A 227 1.57 3.49 19.76
N LEU A 228 0.37 3.86 19.32
CA LEU A 228 -0.74 4.27 20.21
C LEU A 228 -1.26 3.10 21.03
N HIS A 229 -1.34 1.91 20.45
CA HIS A 229 -1.85 0.73 21.15
C HIS A 229 -1.22 -0.56 20.60
N GLU A 230 -0.49 -1.28 21.46
CA GLU A 230 0.33 -2.43 21.07
C GLU A 230 -0.48 -3.62 20.57
N ALA A 231 -1.52 -4.04 21.31
CA ALA A 231 -2.33 -5.20 20.96
C ALA A 231 -3.14 -4.98 19.68
N ALA A 232 -3.48 -3.72 19.38
CA ALA A 232 -4.14 -3.36 18.12
C ALA A 232 -3.14 -3.18 16.97
N GLY A 233 -1.83 -3.14 17.27
CA GLY A 233 -0.80 -2.72 16.33
C GLY A 233 -1.07 -1.34 15.75
N MET A 234 -1.64 -0.43 16.55
CA MET A 234 -2.13 0.86 16.10
C MET A 234 -1.01 1.91 16.19
N PHE A 235 -0.65 2.50 15.05
CA PHE A 235 0.38 3.53 14.93
C PHE A 235 -0.21 4.86 14.50
N LEU A 236 0.24 5.92 15.17
CA LEU A 236 0.03 7.31 14.78
C LEU A 236 1.23 7.80 13.99
N MET A 237 0.97 8.42 12.84
CA MET A 237 1.95 9.17 12.07
C MET A 237 1.48 10.61 11.87
N LEU A 238 2.27 11.58 12.30
CA LEU A 238 2.04 13.00 12.05
C LEU A 238 3.18 13.55 11.21
N LEU A 239 2.87 14.23 10.11
CA LEU A 239 3.84 14.67 9.12
C LEU A 239 3.90 16.18 9.04
N SER A 240 5.11 16.73 9.00
CA SER A 240 5.37 18.16 8.78
C SER A 240 6.49 18.38 7.76
N ASN A 241 6.48 19.52 7.08
CA ASN A 241 7.62 19.98 6.29
C ASN A 241 8.65 20.76 7.14
N VAL A 242 8.42 20.92 8.45
CA VAL A 242 9.29 21.62 9.39
C VAL A 242 10.06 20.62 10.27
N ASN A 243 11.40 20.75 10.29
CA ASN A 243 12.26 19.97 11.19
C ASN A 243 12.87 20.84 12.28
N THR A 244 12.13 21.03 13.36
CA THR A 244 12.60 21.76 14.53
C THR A 244 12.22 21.00 15.80
N PRO A 245 12.97 21.19 16.91
CA PRO A 245 12.58 20.64 18.20
C PRO A 245 11.18 21.08 18.63
N ALA A 246 10.79 22.32 18.31
CA ALA A 246 9.45 22.83 18.58
C ALA A 246 8.35 22.02 17.85
N MET A 247 8.60 21.65 16.58
CA MET A 247 7.68 20.82 15.81
C MET A 247 7.54 19.42 16.42
N PHE A 248 8.67 18.81 16.81
CA PHE A 248 8.68 17.53 17.51
C PHE A 248 7.86 17.58 18.81
N HIS A 249 8.09 18.58 19.67
CA HIS A 249 7.34 18.73 20.91
C HIS A 249 5.84 19.01 20.69
N GLY A 250 5.49 19.76 19.63
CA GLY A 250 4.09 19.97 19.24
C GLY A 250 3.39 18.65 18.90
N PHE A 251 4.02 17.80 18.10
CA PHE A 251 3.49 16.46 17.81
C PHE A 251 3.52 15.52 19.01
N GLN A 252 4.50 15.65 19.89
CA GLN A 252 4.53 14.89 21.14
C GLN A 252 3.35 15.23 22.05
N GLN A 253 3.00 16.50 22.18
CA GLN A 253 1.82 16.96 22.91
C GLN A 253 0.52 16.50 22.24
N ALA A 254 0.44 16.62 20.91
CA ALA A 254 -0.69 16.11 20.14
C ALA A 254 -0.89 14.60 20.34
N ARG A 255 0.19 13.81 20.35
CA ARG A 255 0.15 12.37 20.66
C ARG A 255 -0.46 12.12 22.05
N VAL A 256 -0.04 12.86 23.08
CA VAL A 256 -0.61 12.70 24.43
C VAL A 256 -2.12 12.97 24.40
N ALA A 257 -2.55 14.08 23.82
CA ALA A 257 -3.97 14.43 23.72
C ALA A 257 -4.79 13.41 22.91
N ILE A 258 -4.24 12.88 21.82
CA ILE A 258 -4.87 11.81 21.02
C ILE A 258 -4.98 10.53 21.87
N GLY A 259 -3.91 10.14 22.55
CA GLY A 259 -3.88 8.95 23.40
C GLY A 259 -4.91 9.02 24.53
N GLU A 260 -5.02 10.17 25.19
CA GLU A 260 -6.04 10.41 26.22
C GLU A 260 -7.46 10.37 25.65
N ALA A 261 -7.69 11.06 24.52
CA ALA A 261 -9.01 11.11 23.89
C ALA A 261 -9.51 9.74 23.40
N LEU A 262 -8.61 8.88 22.93
CA LEU A 262 -8.93 7.52 22.47
C LEU A 262 -8.92 6.48 23.59
N GLY A 263 -8.66 6.88 24.84
CA GLY A 263 -8.45 5.95 25.95
C GLY A 263 -7.29 4.98 25.71
N ALA A 264 -6.34 5.34 24.84
CA ALA A 264 -5.12 4.61 24.52
C ALA A 264 -3.96 5.03 25.46
N GLY A 265 -4.29 5.43 26.69
CA GLY A 265 -3.38 6.10 27.61
C GLY A 265 -2.25 5.20 28.13
N GLY A 266 -1.05 5.38 27.57
CA GLY A 266 0.20 4.76 28.04
C GLY A 266 0.53 3.43 27.36
N ARG A 267 1.80 3.02 27.41
CA ARG A 267 2.36 1.79 26.80
C ARG A 267 1.85 0.49 27.47
N GLY A 268 0.56 0.41 27.78
CA GLY A 268 -0.05 -0.70 28.50
C GLY A 268 -1.30 -1.20 27.79
N ALA A 269 -1.54 -2.51 27.93
CA ALA A 269 -2.73 -3.24 27.48
C ALA A 269 -3.98 -2.91 28.33
N GLY A 270 -4.25 -1.62 28.57
CA GLY A 270 -5.55 -1.21 29.09
C GLY A 270 -6.66 -1.56 28.09
N PRO A 271 -7.94 -1.60 28.50
CA PRO A 271 -9.03 -2.03 27.63
C PRO A 271 -9.27 -1.11 26.41
N GLY A 272 -8.56 0.02 26.31
CA GLY A 272 -8.77 1.04 25.27
C GLY A 272 -10.08 1.81 25.45
N GLY A 273 -10.17 3.00 24.84
CA GLY A 273 -11.46 3.65 24.60
C GLY A 273 -12.29 2.90 23.55
N GLU A 274 -13.50 3.38 23.28
CA GLU A 274 -14.43 2.75 22.35
C GLU A 274 -13.82 2.58 20.94
N ALA A 275 -13.16 3.63 20.43
CA ALA A 275 -12.45 3.53 19.16
C ALA A 275 -11.38 2.44 19.10
N VAL A 276 -10.56 2.30 20.17
CA VAL A 276 -9.52 1.26 20.24
C VAL A 276 -10.14 -0.13 20.28
N LYS A 277 -11.22 -0.31 21.06
CA LYS A 277 -11.97 -1.57 21.10
C LYS A 277 -12.57 -1.93 19.75
N GLY A 278 -13.12 -0.94 19.03
CA GLY A 278 -13.62 -1.13 17.68
C GLY A 278 -12.53 -1.59 16.71
N VAL A 279 -11.32 -1.01 16.79
CA VAL A 279 -10.17 -1.45 16.01
C VAL A 279 -9.75 -2.89 16.38
N LEU A 280 -9.67 -3.23 17.67
CA LEU A 280 -9.35 -4.59 18.13
C LEU A 280 -10.38 -5.62 17.62
N ALA A 281 -11.67 -5.34 17.83
CA ALA A 281 -12.76 -6.22 17.39
C ALA A 281 -12.84 -6.37 15.87
N SER A 282 -12.40 -5.35 15.12
CA SER A 282 -12.26 -5.42 13.66
C SER A 282 -11.15 -6.39 13.26
N MET A 283 -10.03 -6.41 13.98
CA MET A 283 -8.88 -7.27 13.69
C MET A 283 -9.10 -8.72 14.13
N GLU A 284 -9.88 -8.96 15.18
CA GLU A 284 -10.30 -10.32 15.58
C GLU A 284 -11.18 -10.96 14.50
N ASP A 285 -10.74 -12.09 13.95
CA ASP A 285 -11.44 -12.87 12.92
C ASP A 285 -11.80 -12.07 11.66
N TRP A 286 -11.07 -10.98 11.36
CA TRP A 286 -11.36 -10.11 10.22
C TRP A 286 -11.51 -10.91 8.91
N GLU A 287 -10.50 -11.71 8.59
CA GLU A 287 -10.43 -12.48 7.34
C GLU A 287 -11.61 -13.44 7.22
N ARG A 288 -11.97 -14.11 8.31
CA ARG A 288 -13.13 -15.00 8.37
C ARG A 288 -14.45 -14.23 8.18
N LYS A 289 -14.69 -13.17 8.94
CA LYS A 289 -15.93 -12.35 8.85
C LYS A 289 -16.13 -11.78 7.46
N VAL A 290 -15.03 -11.34 6.85
CA VAL A 290 -14.99 -10.83 5.49
C VAL A 290 -15.27 -11.94 4.46
N THR A 291 -14.64 -13.09 4.65
CA THR A 291 -14.86 -14.27 3.80
C THR A 291 -16.29 -14.72 3.80
N GLU A 292 -16.85 -14.89 5.00
CA GLU A 292 -18.25 -15.26 5.18
C GLU A 292 -19.16 -14.21 4.52
N ARG A 293 -18.93 -12.92 4.77
CA ARG A 293 -19.84 -11.85 4.31
C ARG A 293 -19.79 -11.60 2.80
N TYR A 294 -18.62 -11.67 2.17
CA TYR A 294 -18.42 -11.23 0.79
C TYR A 294 -18.10 -12.37 -0.20
N SER A 295 -17.24 -13.34 0.14
CA SER A 295 -16.92 -14.44 -0.81
C SER A 295 -17.86 -15.65 -0.68
N GLY A 296 -18.14 -16.09 0.56
CA GLY A 296 -18.84 -17.35 0.84
C GLY A 296 -20.25 -17.43 0.24
N HIS A 297 -20.94 -16.29 0.11
CA HIS A 297 -22.31 -16.25 -0.43
C HIS A 297 -22.37 -16.15 -1.96
N ALA A 298 -21.27 -15.79 -2.63
CA ALA A 298 -21.25 -15.55 -4.07
C ALA A 298 -20.63 -16.71 -4.86
N GLY A 299 -19.99 -17.68 -4.20
CA GLY A 299 -19.20 -18.71 -4.87
C GLY A 299 -18.06 -18.11 -5.70
N VAL A 300 -17.57 -16.96 -5.26
CA VAL A 300 -16.38 -16.29 -5.78
C VAL A 300 -15.20 -16.85 -4.99
N LEU A 301 -14.16 -17.26 -5.71
CA LEU A 301 -12.90 -17.69 -5.09
C LEU A 301 -12.24 -16.44 -4.50
N HIS A 302 -11.83 -15.50 -5.35
CA HIS A 302 -11.12 -14.30 -4.92
C HIS A 302 -11.69 -13.04 -5.58
N PHE A 303 -11.49 -11.87 -4.96
CA PHE A 303 -11.82 -10.62 -5.61
C PHE A 303 -10.95 -9.42 -5.21
N LEU A 304 -10.98 -8.40 -6.05
CA LEU A 304 -10.37 -7.10 -5.84
C LEU A 304 -11.42 -6.04 -6.12
N TYR A 305 -11.69 -5.18 -5.14
CA TYR A 305 -12.58 -4.04 -5.30
C TYR A 305 -11.77 -2.74 -5.21
N ARG A 306 -11.64 -2.04 -6.32
CA ARG A 306 -11.02 -0.73 -6.42
C ARG A 306 -12.09 0.35 -6.34
N GLY A 307 -12.23 1.00 -5.18
CA GLY A 307 -13.08 2.18 -5.07
C GLY A 307 -12.52 3.35 -5.88
N ASP A 308 -13.35 3.94 -6.73
CA ASP A 308 -13.06 5.21 -7.40
C ASP A 308 -13.88 6.31 -6.75
N PHE A 309 -13.51 6.66 -5.52
CA PHE A 309 -14.12 7.76 -4.78
C PHE A 309 -13.65 9.14 -5.27
N ARG A 310 -13.26 9.25 -6.55
CA ARG A 310 -12.87 10.51 -7.20
C ARG A 310 -14.10 11.38 -7.46
N VAL A 311 -14.51 12.10 -6.44
CA VAL A 311 -15.15 13.42 -6.60
C VAL A 311 -14.07 14.46 -6.28
N LYS A 312 -14.16 15.68 -6.85
CA LYS A 312 -13.26 16.81 -6.52
C LYS A 312 -12.97 16.87 -5.01
N GLY A 313 -11.82 16.33 -4.58
CA GLY A 313 -11.33 16.42 -3.20
C GLY A 313 -11.48 15.21 -2.27
N GLU A 314 -11.93 14.04 -2.73
CA GLU A 314 -12.19 12.87 -1.86
C GLU A 314 -11.27 11.67 -2.22
N GLY A 315 -10.70 11.02 -1.20
CA GLY A 315 -9.48 10.20 -1.29
C GLY A 315 -9.65 8.78 -1.83
N GLU A 316 -8.54 8.16 -2.20
CA GLU A 316 -8.48 6.79 -2.74
C GLU A 316 -8.60 5.73 -1.63
N GLY A 317 -9.70 4.97 -1.60
CA GLY A 317 -9.85 3.76 -0.79
C GLY A 317 -10.06 2.54 -1.69
N VAL A 318 -9.14 1.57 -1.65
CA VAL A 318 -9.24 0.32 -2.41
C VAL A 318 -9.13 -0.85 -1.45
N VAL A 319 -10.03 -1.82 -1.60
CA VAL A 319 -10.03 -3.06 -0.82
C VAL A 319 -9.76 -4.22 -1.76
N SER A 320 -8.58 -4.81 -1.63
CA SER A 320 -8.32 -6.16 -2.13
C SER A 320 -8.78 -7.16 -1.08
N GLN A 321 -9.60 -8.15 -1.47
CA GLN A 321 -9.92 -9.30 -0.64
C GLN A 321 -9.64 -10.58 -1.43
N CYS A 322 -8.38 -10.98 -1.40
CA CYS A 322 -7.99 -12.30 -1.86
C CYS A 322 -8.35 -13.27 -0.76
N LEU A 323 -9.50 -13.92 -0.89
CA LEU A 323 -9.93 -14.94 0.06
C LEU A 323 -9.65 -16.28 -0.61
N SER A 324 -8.68 -17.04 -0.13
CA SER A 324 -8.62 -18.45 -0.54
C SER A 324 -9.61 -19.19 0.34
N PRO A 325 -10.53 -20.02 -0.20
CA PRO A 325 -11.18 -21.02 0.64
C PRO A 325 -10.08 -21.84 1.33
N GLU A 326 -10.12 -21.96 2.65
CA GLU A 326 -9.16 -22.79 3.39
C GLU A 326 -9.18 -24.21 2.81
N GLY A 327 -8.11 -24.53 2.07
CA GLY A 327 -7.72 -25.84 1.62
C GLY A 327 -6.20 -25.87 1.73
N GLU A 328 -5.70 -26.82 2.52
CA GLU A 328 -4.28 -27.00 2.80
C GLU A 328 -3.45 -27.13 1.52
N GLU A 329 -2.18 -26.73 1.65
CA GLU A 329 -1.14 -26.69 0.63
C GLU A 329 -1.21 -25.50 -0.34
N ASP A 330 -0.09 -24.78 -0.41
CA ASP A 330 0.24 -23.77 -1.41
C ASP A 330 0.21 -24.43 -2.82
N ASP A 331 -0.98 -24.56 -3.39
CA ASP A 331 -1.24 -25.11 -4.72
C ASP A 331 -1.13 -24.04 -5.84
N GLY A 332 -0.73 -22.81 -5.48
CA GLY A 332 -0.73 -21.67 -6.40
C GLY A 332 -2.06 -20.92 -6.51
N THR A 333 -2.94 -21.02 -5.50
CA THR A 333 -4.21 -20.27 -5.34
C THR A 333 -4.07 -18.82 -4.85
N THR A 334 -2.86 -18.26 -4.79
CA THR A 334 -2.71 -16.81 -4.69
C THR A 334 -3.49 -16.15 -5.83
N PHE A 335 -4.41 -15.23 -5.50
CA PHE A 335 -5.14 -14.44 -6.50
C PHE A 335 -4.15 -14.01 -7.57
N LYS A 336 -4.32 -14.55 -8.78
CA LYS A 336 -3.41 -14.30 -9.90
C LYS A 336 -3.65 -12.89 -10.38
N THR A 337 -3.17 -11.94 -9.59
CA THR A 337 -3.06 -10.50 -9.79
C THR A 337 -2.55 -10.19 -11.20
N ASN A 338 -1.69 -11.05 -11.69
CA ASN A 338 -1.14 -11.12 -13.04
C ASN A 338 -2.18 -11.15 -14.19
N GLU A 339 -3.43 -11.56 -13.94
CA GLU A 339 -4.46 -11.67 -14.99
C GLU A 339 -5.49 -10.52 -14.94
N ILE A 340 -5.30 -9.53 -14.04
CA ILE A 340 -6.19 -8.36 -13.87
C ILE A 340 -6.00 -7.29 -14.95
N ASP A 341 -5.03 -7.48 -15.86
CA ASP A 341 -4.76 -6.59 -17.00
C ASP A 341 -5.91 -6.51 -18.03
N PHE A 342 -7.05 -7.15 -17.75
CA PHE A 342 -8.19 -7.26 -18.65
C PHE A 342 -8.96 -5.94 -18.82
N ILE A 343 -9.15 -5.15 -17.74
CA ILE A 343 -9.91 -3.89 -17.84
C ILE A 343 -8.98 -2.74 -18.21
N GLY A 344 -9.02 -2.35 -19.48
CA GLY A 344 -8.31 -1.18 -19.99
C GLY A 344 -8.77 0.13 -19.33
N LYS A 345 -7.80 1.05 -19.13
CA LYS A 345 -7.95 2.42 -18.64
C LYS A 345 -8.85 3.29 -19.53
N SER A 346 -10.16 3.08 -19.47
CA SER A 346 -11.25 4.00 -19.84
C SER A 346 -12.52 3.17 -19.89
N ALA A 347 -13.18 2.99 -18.76
CA ALA A 347 -14.45 2.31 -18.71
C ALA A 347 -15.52 3.32 -18.28
N GLY A 348 -16.44 3.62 -19.20
CA GLY A 348 -17.70 4.24 -18.83
C GLY A 348 -18.43 3.39 -17.78
N GLN A 349 -19.33 4.02 -17.04
CA GLN A 349 -20.14 3.38 -16.02
C GLN A 349 -20.88 2.15 -16.59
N GLY A 350 -20.75 0.98 -15.93
CA GLY A 350 -21.48 -0.24 -16.30
C GLY A 350 -20.79 -1.16 -17.32
N ARG A 351 -19.48 -1.03 -17.55
CA ARG A 351 -18.72 -1.96 -18.41
C ARG A 351 -18.51 -3.28 -17.67
N VAL A 352 -18.74 -4.39 -18.37
CA VAL A 352 -18.47 -5.75 -17.87
C VAL A 352 -17.58 -6.46 -18.87
N GLU A 353 -16.56 -7.15 -18.37
CA GLU A 353 -15.65 -7.97 -19.16
C GLU A 353 -15.41 -9.29 -18.46
N TYR A 354 -15.13 -10.34 -19.22
CA TYR A 354 -14.83 -11.64 -18.68
C TYR A 354 -13.81 -12.39 -19.53
N LYS A 355 -13.09 -13.31 -18.89
CA LYS A 355 -12.11 -14.20 -19.51
C LYS A 355 -12.21 -15.58 -18.86
N ILE A 356 -12.18 -16.64 -19.66
CA ILE A 356 -12.10 -18.02 -19.16
C ILE A 356 -10.71 -18.56 -19.45
N LYS A 357 -10.07 -19.14 -18.43
CA LYS A 357 -8.75 -19.77 -18.55
C LYS A 357 -8.76 -21.09 -17.77
N GLY A 358 -8.84 -22.20 -18.49
CA GLY A 358 -8.96 -23.53 -17.88
C GLY A 358 -10.23 -23.64 -17.04
N THR A 359 -10.07 -23.95 -15.76
CA THR A 359 -11.16 -24.13 -14.77
C THR A 359 -11.60 -22.82 -14.12
N GLU A 360 -10.95 -21.69 -14.42
CA GLU A 360 -11.21 -20.39 -13.81
C GLU A 360 -11.88 -19.44 -14.81
N MET A 361 -12.84 -18.66 -14.31
CA MET A 361 -13.46 -17.52 -14.98
C MET A 361 -13.15 -16.25 -14.19
N TYR A 362 -12.64 -15.27 -14.91
CA TYR A 362 -12.32 -13.93 -14.43
C TYR A 362 -13.41 -13.00 -14.92
N VAL A 363 -13.97 -12.19 -14.03
CA VAL A 363 -15.01 -11.21 -14.34
C VAL A 363 -14.58 -9.86 -13.78
N GLY A 364 -14.53 -8.87 -14.66
CA GLY A 364 -14.28 -7.48 -14.36
C GLY A 364 -15.55 -6.65 -14.58
N MET A 365 -15.87 -5.75 -13.68
CA MET A 365 -17.04 -4.89 -13.80
C MET A 365 -16.76 -3.50 -13.25
N THR A 366 -17.21 -2.46 -13.95
CA THR A 366 -17.21 -1.08 -13.47
C THR A 366 -18.61 -0.65 -13.05
N GLY A 367 -18.70 0.10 -11.96
CA GLY A 367 -19.96 0.50 -11.34
C GLY A 367 -19.85 0.57 -9.82
N PHE A 368 -20.94 0.95 -9.16
CA PHE A 368 -20.98 1.04 -7.69
C PHE A 368 -19.86 1.93 -7.11
N GLY A 369 -19.52 3.03 -7.78
CA GLY A 369 -18.45 3.94 -7.32
C GLY A 369 -17.03 3.35 -7.40
N GLY A 370 -16.78 2.38 -8.29
CA GLY A 370 -15.47 1.82 -8.52
C GLY A 370 -15.41 0.73 -9.59
N GLU A 371 -14.45 -0.17 -9.44
CA GLU A 371 -14.22 -1.35 -10.26
C GLU A 371 -14.09 -2.58 -9.38
N ILE A 372 -14.64 -3.71 -9.83
CA ILE A 372 -14.51 -5.00 -9.15
C ILE A 372 -14.03 -6.06 -10.11
N TYR A 373 -13.10 -6.89 -9.63
CA TYR A 373 -12.51 -8.01 -10.34
C TYR A 373 -12.71 -9.24 -9.48
N ALA A 374 -13.27 -10.31 -10.03
CA ALA A 374 -13.54 -11.53 -9.29
C ALA A 374 -13.14 -12.76 -10.10
N VAL A 375 -12.68 -13.79 -9.39
CA VAL A 375 -12.34 -15.09 -9.95
C VAL A 375 -13.28 -16.14 -9.38
N MET A 376 -13.80 -17.02 -10.23
CA MET A 376 -14.69 -18.11 -9.83
C MET A 376 -14.53 -19.32 -10.75
N PRO A 377 -15.05 -20.49 -10.39
CA PRO A 377 -15.01 -21.66 -11.27
C PRO A 377 -15.73 -21.39 -12.59
N SER A 378 -15.15 -21.80 -13.72
CA SER A 378 -15.74 -21.60 -15.05
C SER A 378 -17.06 -22.36 -15.24
N VAL A 379 -17.32 -23.38 -14.42
CA VAL A 379 -18.59 -24.14 -14.37
C VAL A 379 -19.80 -23.29 -13.96
N VAL A 380 -19.58 -22.11 -13.35
CA VAL A 380 -20.67 -21.19 -12.96
C VAL A 380 -21.39 -20.63 -14.19
N GLY A 381 -20.70 -20.51 -15.33
CA GLY A 381 -21.23 -19.88 -16.54
C GLY A 381 -21.22 -18.35 -16.48
N ILE A 382 -21.11 -17.72 -17.64
CA ILE A 382 -20.85 -16.27 -17.78
C ILE A 382 -21.96 -15.43 -17.15
N ASP A 383 -23.22 -15.69 -17.50
CA ASP A 383 -24.36 -14.87 -17.05
C ASP A 383 -24.59 -14.94 -15.53
N GLU A 384 -24.42 -16.12 -14.93
CA GLU A 384 -24.50 -16.26 -13.48
C GLU A 384 -23.27 -15.66 -12.80
N GLY A 385 -22.08 -15.79 -13.39
CA GLY A 385 -20.87 -15.17 -12.89
C GLY A 385 -20.98 -13.65 -12.82
N ILE A 386 -21.40 -13.00 -13.91
CA ILE A 386 -21.63 -11.55 -13.95
C ILE A 386 -22.66 -11.13 -12.90
N ARG A 387 -23.77 -11.88 -12.74
CA ARG A 387 -24.77 -11.60 -11.70
C ARG A 387 -24.20 -11.74 -10.28
N ARG A 388 -23.33 -12.72 -10.02
CA ARG A 388 -22.64 -12.89 -8.74
C ARG A 388 -21.72 -11.73 -8.42
N VAL A 389 -20.90 -11.29 -9.38
CA VAL A 389 -20.04 -10.11 -9.21
C VAL A 389 -20.87 -8.84 -9.02
N GLY A 390 -22.00 -8.71 -9.74
CA GLY A 390 -23.00 -7.66 -9.55
C GLY A 390 -23.52 -7.57 -8.11
N ARG A 391 -23.94 -8.71 -7.53
CA ARG A 391 -24.40 -8.80 -6.14
C ARG A 391 -23.29 -8.47 -5.14
N LEU A 392 -22.08 -8.98 -5.39
CA LEU A 392 -20.90 -8.72 -4.57
C LEU A 392 -20.55 -7.22 -4.54
N GLY A 393 -20.44 -6.59 -5.71
CA GLY A 393 -20.13 -5.16 -5.83
C GLY A 393 -21.18 -4.28 -5.14
N ARG A 394 -22.47 -4.61 -5.27
CA ARG A 394 -23.55 -3.91 -4.56
C ARG A 394 -23.41 -4.00 -3.04
N ARG A 395 -23.12 -5.20 -2.51
CA ARG A 395 -22.96 -5.43 -1.07
C ARG A 395 -21.76 -4.65 -0.51
N ILE A 396 -20.62 -4.68 -1.20
CA ILE A 396 -19.43 -3.91 -0.83
C ILE A 396 -19.75 -2.40 -0.80
N TRP A 397 -20.53 -1.92 -1.76
CA TRP A 397 -20.95 -0.52 -1.82
C TRP A 397 -21.92 -0.10 -0.70
N GLU A 398 -22.83 -1.00 -0.31
CA GLU A 398 -23.72 -0.80 0.84
C GLU A 398 -22.91 -0.67 2.13
N ASP A 399 -21.88 -1.51 2.30
CA ASP A 399 -20.99 -1.53 3.47
C ASP A 399 -19.83 -0.52 3.39
N ARG A 400 -19.84 0.43 2.42
CA ARG A 400 -18.68 1.27 2.11
C ARG A 400 -18.19 2.16 3.26
N GLU A 401 -19.08 2.69 4.09
CA GLU A 401 -18.67 3.54 5.22
C GLU A 401 -17.96 2.73 6.32
N VAL A 402 -18.27 1.43 6.40
CA VAL A 402 -17.61 0.50 7.30
C VAL A 402 -16.28 0.07 6.72
N LEU A 403 -16.26 -0.32 5.44
CA LEU A 403 -15.09 -0.89 4.78
C LEU A 403 -14.01 0.14 4.44
N PHE A 404 -14.37 1.35 4.05
CA PHE A 404 -13.42 2.33 3.49
C PHE A 404 -13.32 3.59 4.35
N VAL A 405 -12.21 4.32 4.18
CA VAL A 405 -12.12 5.71 4.60
C VAL A 405 -12.77 6.57 3.51
N VAL A 406 -14.10 6.67 3.57
CA VAL A 406 -14.89 7.51 2.65
C VAL A 406 -14.74 8.96 3.07
N ASN A 407 -14.39 9.83 2.12
CA ASN A 407 -14.28 11.29 2.32
C ASN A 407 -13.37 11.65 3.50
N PRO A 408 -12.06 11.34 3.41
CA PRO A 408 -11.17 11.52 4.53
C PRO A 408 -11.23 12.95 5.09
N PRO A 409 -11.28 13.11 6.42
CA PRO A 409 -11.44 14.41 7.03
C PRO A 409 -10.34 15.39 6.63
N VAL A 410 -10.72 16.65 6.51
CA VAL A 410 -9.79 17.74 6.25
C VAL A 410 -9.70 18.68 7.46
N PHE A 411 -8.53 19.28 7.66
CA PHE A 411 -8.27 20.27 8.70
C PHE A 411 -7.75 21.58 8.09
N GLY A 412 -7.93 22.66 8.83
CA GLY A 412 -7.55 24.02 8.42
C GLY A 412 -8.70 25.00 8.63
N ASN A 413 -8.42 26.09 9.34
CA ASN A 413 -9.39 27.15 9.59
C ASN A 413 -9.84 27.79 8.27
N ASN A 414 -11.13 28.15 8.18
CA ASN A 414 -11.60 29.17 7.23
C ASN A 414 -11.06 30.57 7.66
N GLY A 415 -9.74 30.73 7.71
CA GLY A 415 -9.07 31.93 8.20
C GLY A 415 -8.62 32.82 7.06
#